data_AF-A0A7S9C5J3-F1
#
_entry.id   AF-A0A7S9C5J3-F1
#
_cell.length_a   1.000
_cell.length_b   1.000
_cell.length_c   1.000
_cell.angle_alpha   90.00
_cell.angle_beta   90.00
_cell.angle_gamma   90.00
#
_symmetry.space_group_name_H-M   'P 1'
#
loop_
_entity.id
_entity.type
_entity.pdbx_description
1 polymer ?
#
loop_
_entity_poly.entity_id
_entity_poly.type
_entity_poly.pdbx_seq_one_letter_code
_entity_poly.pdbx_strand_id
1 'polypeptide(L)'
;MSSIRFSPPPTTPLQPGGSYAAPFELLAACHERVVRSLDLLERLLVHLERQGGVADATARDAAADVRRYFGLAAPLHHQDEERHLFPALEAGGDAAAAALCTRLREQHREMAELWGPLDAALAALDDLPRLRRLTARFLVLQRGHLRSEDEGLFPAAAALLDAQAQRAMGLEMAARRGLELTGSAAPGSR
;
A
#
# COMPACT_ATOMS: atom_id res chain seq x y z
N MET A 1 12.87 31.40 -6.40
CA MET A 1 13.15 30.04 -5.86
C MET A 1 11.83 29.47 -5.36
N SER A 2 11.15 28.62 -6.15
CA SER A 2 9.90 27.99 -5.71
C SER A 2 10.20 26.92 -4.68
N SER A 3 9.81 27.15 -3.42
CA SER A 3 9.84 26.15 -2.37
C SER A 3 8.93 24.98 -2.76
N ILE A 4 9.52 23.80 -2.98
CA ILE A 4 8.77 22.56 -3.16
C ILE A 4 8.07 22.27 -1.83
N ARG A 5 6.76 22.49 -1.75
CA ARG A 5 5.96 22.06 -0.59
C ARG A 5 5.70 20.57 -0.72
N PHE A 6 6.29 19.77 0.16
CA PHE A 6 5.88 18.40 0.38
C PHE A 6 4.69 18.45 1.33
N SER A 7 3.48 18.27 0.80
CA SER A 7 2.32 18.07 1.66
C SER A 7 2.42 16.64 2.22
N PRO A 8 2.36 16.44 3.54
CA PRO A 8 2.31 15.10 4.10
C PRO A 8 1.06 14.38 3.57
N PRO A 9 1.12 13.07 3.31
CA PRO A 9 -0.09 12.31 3.02
C PRO A 9 -1.06 12.44 4.22
N PRO A 10 -2.37 12.60 3.98
CA PRO A 10 -3.33 12.71 5.05
C PRO A 10 -3.24 11.49 5.96
N THR A 11 -3.06 11.74 7.26
CA THR A 11 -3.00 10.70 8.30
C THR A 11 -4.38 10.24 8.73
N THR A 12 -5.43 10.75 8.10
CA THR A 12 -6.81 10.49 8.47
C THR A 12 -7.08 8.98 8.43
N PRO A 13 -7.47 8.38 9.57
CA PRO A 13 -7.98 7.02 9.58
C PRO A 13 -9.14 6.94 8.59
N LEU A 14 -9.21 5.87 7.79
CA LEU A 14 -10.41 5.59 7.01
C LEU A 14 -11.59 5.55 7.98
N GLN A 15 -12.63 6.33 7.68
CA GLN A 15 -13.72 6.54 8.63
C GLN A 15 -14.35 5.19 9.01
N PRO A 16 -14.59 4.94 10.32
CA PRO A 16 -15.22 3.71 10.78
C PRO A 16 -16.62 3.58 10.17
N GLY A 17 -16.89 2.41 9.57
CA GLY A 17 -18.19 2.05 8.98
C GLY A 17 -18.29 2.19 7.45
N GLY A 18 -17.62 3.16 6.84
CA GLY A 18 -17.75 3.44 5.40
C GLY A 18 -16.85 2.56 4.53
N SER A 19 -15.54 2.55 4.81
CA SER A 19 -14.57 1.91 3.91
C SER A 19 -14.51 0.38 4.08
N TYR A 20 -14.68 -0.12 5.29
CA TYR A 20 -14.62 -1.56 5.53
C TYR A 20 -15.89 -2.32 5.11
N ALA A 21 -17.02 -1.63 4.92
CA ALA A 21 -18.23 -2.22 4.31
C ALA A 21 -18.05 -2.46 2.79
N ALA A 22 -17.08 -1.77 2.18
CA ALA A 22 -16.69 -1.90 0.77
C ALA A 22 -15.19 -2.21 0.67
N PRO A 23 -14.76 -3.44 1.00
CA PRO A 23 -13.34 -3.77 1.18
C PRO A 23 -12.48 -3.59 -0.07
N PHE A 24 -13.04 -3.70 -1.28
CA PHE A 24 -12.32 -3.36 -2.52
C PHE A 24 -12.09 -1.85 -2.67
N GLU A 25 -13.04 -1.01 -2.25
CA GLU A 25 -12.83 0.46 -2.21
C GLU A 25 -11.76 0.83 -1.18
N LEU A 26 -11.73 0.11 -0.04
CA LEU A 26 -10.67 0.24 0.96
C LEU A 26 -9.29 -0.10 0.38
N LEU A 27 -9.15 -1.23 -0.31
CA LEU A 27 -7.90 -1.64 -0.96
C LEU A 27 -7.47 -0.62 -2.04
N ALA A 28 -8.39 -0.15 -2.87
CA ALA A 28 -8.11 0.90 -3.85
C ALA A 28 -7.65 2.22 -3.18
N ALA A 29 -8.28 2.62 -2.07
CA ALA A 29 -7.85 3.79 -1.31
C ALA A 29 -6.46 3.60 -0.67
N CYS A 30 -6.07 2.37 -0.32
CA CYS A 30 -4.70 2.03 0.06
C CYS A 30 -3.74 2.23 -1.12
N HIS A 31 -4.09 1.79 -2.34
CA HIS A 31 -3.26 1.99 -3.54
C HIS A 31 -3.02 3.47 -3.83
N GLU A 32 -4.03 4.33 -3.71
CA GLU A 32 -3.84 5.78 -3.89
C GLU A 32 -2.81 6.35 -2.90
N ARG A 33 -2.80 5.87 -1.65
CA ARG A 33 -1.83 6.29 -0.64
C ARG A 33 -0.44 5.76 -0.95
N VAL A 34 -0.32 4.53 -1.49
CA VAL A 34 0.96 4.00 -1.99
C VAL A 34 1.49 4.91 -3.10
N VAL A 35 0.69 5.20 -4.13
CA VAL A 35 1.08 6.04 -5.27
C VAL A 35 1.57 7.42 -4.79
N ARG A 36 0.82 8.11 -3.92
CA ARG A 36 1.24 9.41 -3.37
C ARG A 36 2.57 9.34 -2.61
N SER A 37 2.83 8.23 -1.91
CA SER A 37 4.06 8.02 -1.15
C SER A 37 5.25 7.72 -2.08
N LEU A 38 5.03 7.02 -3.20
CA LEU A 38 6.02 6.83 -4.25
C LEU A 38 6.39 8.16 -4.93
N ASP A 39 5.38 8.98 -5.25
CA ASP A 39 5.61 10.30 -5.85
C ASP A 39 6.37 11.24 -4.90
N LEU A 40 6.07 11.16 -3.58
CA LEU A 40 6.83 11.87 -2.54
C LEU A 40 8.30 11.42 -2.53
N LEU A 41 8.57 10.12 -2.61
CA LEU A 41 9.91 9.56 -2.65
C LEU A 41 10.71 10.00 -3.89
N GLU A 42 10.07 10.05 -5.07
CA GLU A 42 10.70 10.57 -6.30
C GLU A 42 11.05 12.06 -6.16
N ARG A 43 10.12 12.85 -5.64
CA ARG A 43 10.34 14.29 -5.43
C ARG A 43 11.43 14.56 -4.39
N LEU A 44 11.55 13.72 -3.37
CA LEU A 44 12.64 13.77 -2.39
C LEU A 44 14.01 13.59 -3.08
N LEU A 45 14.14 12.59 -3.96
CA LEU A 45 15.38 12.39 -4.72
C LEU A 45 15.77 13.62 -5.55
N VAL A 46 14.81 14.16 -6.32
CA VAL A 46 15.03 15.36 -7.13
C VAL A 46 15.44 16.56 -6.28
N HIS A 47 14.86 16.68 -5.08
CA HIS A 47 15.23 17.75 -4.14
C HIS A 47 16.66 17.58 -3.61
N LEU A 48 17.04 16.37 -3.17
CA LEU A 48 18.39 16.08 -2.70
C LEU A 48 19.44 16.34 -3.79
N GLU A 49 19.17 15.96 -5.03
CA GLU A 49 20.06 16.24 -6.17
C GLU A 49 20.26 17.75 -6.38
N ARG A 50 19.19 18.55 -6.27
CA ARG A 50 19.26 20.02 -6.39
C ARG A 50 20.01 20.68 -5.23
N GLN A 51 20.02 20.07 -4.05
CA GLN A 51 20.78 20.53 -2.88
C GLN A 51 22.21 19.96 -2.82
N GLY A 52 22.70 19.34 -3.91
CA GLY A 52 24.05 18.78 -3.94
C GLY A 52 24.25 17.60 -2.98
N GLY A 53 23.18 16.87 -2.66
CA GLY A 53 23.19 15.76 -1.72
C GLY A 53 23.00 16.14 -0.25
N VAL A 54 22.84 17.43 0.06
CA VAL A 54 22.64 17.89 1.44
C VAL A 54 21.16 17.75 1.84
N ALA A 55 20.89 17.02 2.92
CA ALA A 55 19.57 16.92 3.51
C ALA A 55 19.24 18.17 4.36
N ASP A 56 18.32 19.01 3.88
CA ASP A 56 17.71 20.09 4.66
C ASP A 56 16.54 19.56 5.52
N ALA A 57 15.88 20.43 6.29
CA ALA A 57 14.73 20.04 7.11
C ALA A 57 13.60 19.42 6.26
N THR A 58 13.33 20.04 5.11
CA THR A 58 12.34 19.58 4.13
C THR A 58 12.59 18.14 3.67
N ALA A 59 13.84 17.79 3.34
CA ALA A 59 14.21 16.44 2.93
C ALA A 59 14.00 15.42 4.05
N ARG A 60 14.36 15.79 5.30
CA ARG A 60 14.18 14.93 6.48
C ARG A 60 12.70 14.65 6.76
N ASP A 61 11.86 15.68 6.67
CA ASP A 61 10.41 15.54 6.88
C ASP A 61 9.79 14.62 5.81
N ALA A 62 10.12 14.84 4.53
CA ALA A 62 9.65 13.99 3.44
C ALA A 62 10.11 12.53 3.60
N ALA A 63 11.37 12.30 4.00
CA ALA A 63 11.86 10.96 4.27
C ALA A 63 11.12 10.30 5.44
N ALA A 64 10.88 11.03 6.53
CA ALA A 64 10.13 10.53 7.69
C ALA A 64 8.69 10.13 7.32
N ASP A 65 8.02 10.89 6.47
CA ASP A 65 6.67 10.57 5.98
C ASP A 65 6.63 9.29 5.14
N VAL A 66 7.58 9.13 4.20
CA VAL A 66 7.70 7.91 3.39
C VAL A 66 7.94 6.70 4.30
N ARG A 67 8.89 6.82 5.25
CA ARG A 67 9.22 5.75 6.21
C ARG A 67 8.03 5.33 7.05
N ARG A 68 7.30 6.30 7.59
CA ARG A 68 6.11 6.05 8.41
C ARG A 68 5.03 5.30 7.67
N TYR A 69 4.79 5.64 6.40
CA TYR A 69 3.77 4.98 5.59
C TYR A 69 4.14 3.52 5.29
N PHE A 70 5.30 3.29 4.66
CA PHE A 70 5.71 1.95 4.24
C PHE A 70 6.10 1.02 5.40
N GLY A 71 6.52 1.57 6.55
CA GLY A 71 6.82 0.77 7.74
C GLY A 71 5.60 0.16 8.45
N LEU A 72 4.38 0.66 8.21
CA LEU A 72 3.18 0.22 8.92
C LEU A 72 2.05 -0.25 7.99
N ALA A 73 1.76 0.52 6.93
CA ALA A 73 0.54 0.29 6.15
C ALA A 73 0.69 -0.85 5.13
N ALA A 74 1.87 -0.99 4.51
CA ALA A 74 2.10 -1.98 3.46
C ALA A 74 1.97 -3.44 3.94
N PRO A 75 2.51 -3.84 5.12
CA PRO A 75 2.37 -5.22 5.58
C PRO A 75 0.91 -5.64 5.85
N LEU A 76 0.09 -4.74 6.39
CA LEU A 76 -1.32 -5.03 6.67
C LEU A 76 -2.15 -5.15 5.38
N HIS A 77 -1.80 -4.39 4.35
CA HIS A 77 -2.44 -4.46 3.03
C HIS A 77 -2.16 -5.80 2.34
N HIS A 78 -0.88 -6.20 2.24
CA HIS A 78 -0.52 -7.51 1.68
C HIS A 78 -1.15 -8.67 2.46
N GLN A 79 -1.25 -8.54 3.79
CA GLN A 79 -1.92 -9.53 4.63
C GLN A 79 -3.43 -9.63 4.33
N ASP A 80 -4.09 -8.54 3.93
CA ASP A 80 -5.50 -8.60 3.55
C ASP A 80 -5.70 -9.41 2.27
N GLU A 81 -4.85 -9.19 1.27
CA GLU A 81 -4.90 -9.88 -0.02
C GLU A 81 -4.57 -11.36 0.12
N GLU A 82 -3.49 -11.67 0.85
CA GLU A 82 -3.05 -13.05 1.07
C GLU A 82 -4.05 -13.88 1.86
N ARG A 83 -4.86 -13.26 2.73
CA ARG A 83 -5.88 -13.95 3.52
C ARG A 83 -7.21 -14.11 2.78
N HIS A 84 -7.59 -13.12 1.97
CA HIS A 84 -8.96 -13.04 1.46
C HIS A 84 -9.07 -13.16 -0.05
N LEU A 85 -8.13 -12.59 -0.81
CA LEU A 85 -8.22 -12.59 -2.27
C LEU A 85 -7.53 -13.81 -2.87
N PHE A 86 -6.30 -14.11 -2.42
CA PHE A 86 -5.51 -15.18 -3.01
C PHE A 86 -6.17 -16.56 -2.84
N PRO A 87 -6.68 -16.94 -1.65
CA PRO A 87 -7.31 -18.26 -1.48
C PRO A 87 -8.56 -18.43 -2.34
N ALA A 88 -9.34 -17.37 -2.53
CA ALA A 88 -10.54 -17.40 -3.36
C ALA A 88 -10.20 -17.67 -4.84
N LEU A 89 -9.15 -17.02 -5.34
CA LEU A 89 -8.67 -17.20 -6.71
C LEU A 89 -8.03 -18.58 -6.94
N GLU A 90 -7.21 -19.04 -5.99
CA GLU A 90 -6.55 -20.34 -6.08
C GLU A 90 -7.54 -21.52 -6.00
N ALA A 91 -8.63 -21.37 -5.24
CA ALA A 91 -9.71 -22.35 -5.19
C ALA A 91 -10.58 -22.39 -6.47
N GLY A 92 -10.56 -21.32 -7.28
CA GLY A 92 -11.38 -21.19 -8.48
C GLY A 92 -10.94 -22.07 -9.66
N GLY A 93 -9.78 -22.72 -9.58
CA GLY A 93 -9.28 -23.66 -10.60
C GLY A 93 -8.69 -23.03 -11.86
N ASP A 94 -8.63 -21.69 -11.95
CA ASP A 94 -7.95 -20.99 -13.04
C ASP A 94 -6.43 -20.95 -12.80
N ALA A 95 -5.68 -21.63 -13.66
CA ALA A 95 -4.22 -21.69 -13.59
C ALA A 95 -3.55 -20.31 -13.75
N ALA A 96 -4.14 -19.40 -14.53
CA ALA A 96 -3.61 -18.05 -14.70
C ALA A 96 -3.78 -17.22 -13.42
N ALA A 97 -4.93 -17.35 -12.76
CA ALA A 97 -5.19 -16.70 -11.47
C ALA A 97 -4.26 -17.23 -10.36
N ALA A 98 -4.04 -18.55 -10.29
CA ALA A 98 -3.11 -19.15 -9.34
C ALA A 98 -1.65 -18.71 -9.58
N ALA A 99 -1.23 -18.62 -10.85
CA ALA A 99 0.09 -18.11 -11.22
C ALA A 99 0.25 -16.61 -10.87
N LEU A 100 -0.79 -15.81 -11.04
CA LEU A 100 -0.82 -14.41 -10.60
C LEU A 100 -0.63 -14.31 -9.07
N CYS A 101 -1.39 -15.09 -8.29
CA CYS A 101 -1.28 -15.09 -6.83
C CYS A 101 0.13 -15.48 -6.37
N THR A 102 0.73 -16.50 -6.99
CA THR A 102 2.11 -16.91 -6.71
C THR A 102 3.11 -15.78 -6.94
N ARG A 103 3.02 -15.11 -8.10
CA ARG A 103 3.88 -13.98 -8.46
C ARG A 103 3.72 -12.80 -7.49
N LEU A 104 2.49 -12.43 -7.13
CA LEU A 104 2.23 -11.33 -6.21
C LEU A 104 2.81 -11.63 -4.81
N ARG A 105 2.67 -12.87 -4.33
CA ARG A 105 3.27 -13.34 -3.07
C ARG A 105 4.80 -13.24 -3.07
N GLU A 106 5.45 -13.55 -4.21
CA GLU A 106 6.89 -13.37 -4.37
C GLU A 106 7.28 -11.89 -4.37
N GLN A 107 6.49 -11.03 -5.03
CA GLN A 107 6.70 -9.59 -5.03
C GLN A 107 6.53 -9.00 -3.62
N HIS A 108 5.55 -9.44 -2.82
CA HIS A 108 5.42 -9.02 -1.42
C HIS A 108 6.70 -9.30 -0.61
N ARG A 109 7.32 -10.47 -0.82
CA ARG A 109 8.58 -10.83 -0.16
C ARG A 109 9.73 -9.95 -0.65
N GLU A 110 9.86 -9.76 -1.95
CA GLU A 110 10.89 -8.88 -2.53
C GLU A 110 10.75 -7.44 -2.00
N MET A 111 9.52 -6.93 -1.88
CA MET A 111 9.24 -5.61 -1.30
C MET A 111 9.67 -5.54 0.17
N ALA A 112 9.34 -6.55 0.97
CA ALA A 112 9.72 -6.61 2.37
C ALA A 112 11.25 -6.66 2.55
N GLU A 113 11.95 -7.43 1.72
CA GLU A 113 13.41 -7.52 1.70
C GLU A 113 14.07 -6.20 1.26
N LEU A 114 13.52 -5.53 0.25
CA LEU A 114 14.02 -4.26 -0.26
C LEU A 114 13.75 -3.10 0.70
N TRP A 115 12.70 -3.19 1.52
CA TRP A 115 12.30 -2.12 2.43
C TRP A 115 13.38 -1.83 3.49
N GLY A 116 13.95 -2.84 4.14
CA GLY A 116 14.94 -2.63 5.21
C GLY A 116 16.14 -1.77 4.78
N PRO A 117 16.82 -2.09 3.66
CA PRO A 117 17.89 -1.26 3.12
C PRO A 117 17.45 0.16 2.71
N LEU A 118 16.24 0.31 2.18
CA LEU A 118 15.69 1.61 1.76
C LEU A 118 15.35 2.48 2.97
N ASP A 119 14.68 1.93 3.98
CA ASP A 119 14.37 2.61 5.24
C ASP A 119 15.64 3.14 5.91
N ALA A 120 16.69 2.31 5.97
CA ALA A 120 17.99 2.71 6.52
C ALA A 120 18.62 3.88 5.72
N ALA A 121 18.53 3.84 4.39
CA ALA A 121 19.04 4.93 3.54
C ALA A 121 18.23 6.23 3.70
N LEU A 122 16.90 6.11 3.85
CA LEU A 122 16.01 7.24 4.13
C LEU A 122 16.19 7.82 5.54
N ALA A 123 16.59 7.00 6.51
CA ALA A 123 16.88 7.45 7.86
C ALA A 123 18.17 8.27 7.92
N ALA A 124 19.19 7.86 7.16
CA ALA A 124 20.52 8.48 7.18
C ALA A 124 20.63 9.69 6.24
N LEU A 125 20.08 9.61 5.02
CA LEU A 125 20.18 10.62 3.97
C LEU A 125 21.63 11.10 3.70
N ASP A 126 22.59 10.20 3.82
CA ASP A 126 24.04 10.47 3.73
C ASP A 126 24.68 9.94 2.44
N ASP A 127 24.06 8.95 1.78
CA ASP A 127 24.53 8.33 0.53
C ASP A 127 23.45 8.42 -0.56
N LEU A 128 23.43 9.55 -1.27
CA LEU A 128 22.49 9.80 -2.36
C LEU A 128 22.59 8.76 -3.50
N PRO A 129 23.78 8.34 -3.97
CA PRO A 129 23.89 7.25 -4.95
C PRO A 129 23.21 5.95 -4.51
N ARG A 130 23.41 5.53 -3.26
CA ARG A 130 22.74 4.34 -2.70
C ARG A 130 21.23 4.52 -2.61
N LEU A 131 20.78 5.65 -2.07
CA LEU A 131 19.36 5.95 -1.95
C LEU A 131 18.67 5.93 -3.32
N ARG A 132 19.25 6.58 -4.33
CA ARG A 132 18.75 6.59 -5.70
C ARG A 132 18.62 5.18 -6.30
N ARG A 133 19.62 4.32 -6.11
CA ARG A 133 19.59 2.93 -6.61
C ARG A 133 18.47 2.12 -5.95
N LEU A 134 18.30 2.23 -4.64
CA LEU A 134 17.26 1.52 -3.89
C LEU A 134 15.87 2.01 -4.27
N THR A 135 15.68 3.33 -4.32
CA THR A 135 14.44 3.96 -4.75
C THR A 135 14.04 3.55 -6.16
N ALA A 136 14.97 3.54 -7.12
CA ALA A 136 14.66 3.14 -8.50
C ALA A 136 14.10 1.69 -8.57
N ARG A 137 14.72 0.75 -7.84
CA ARG A 137 14.22 -0.64 -7.74
C ARG A 137 12.84 -0.68 -7.08
N PHE A 138 12.67 0.05 -5.97
CA PHE A 138 11.43 0.06 -5.20
C PHE A 138 10.26 0.63 -6.02
N LEU A 139 10.47 1.72 -6.75
CA LEU A 139 9.46 2.32 -7.62
C LEU A 139 9.00 1.37 -8.74
N VAL A 140 9.95 0.68 -9.39
CA VAL A 140 9.63 -0.29 -10.44
C VAL A 140 8.80 -1.44 -9.88
N LEU A 141 9.24 -2.01 -8.76
CA LEU A 141 8.55 -3.13 -8.11
C LEU A 141 7.15 -2.74 -7.66
N GLN A 142 6.99 -1.63 -6.92
CA GLN A 142 5.70 -1.16 -6.44
C GLN A 142 4.73 -0.83 -7.57
N ARG A 143 5.16 -0.11 -8.62
CA ARG A 143 4.28 0.25 -9.74
C ARG A 143 3.84 -0.95 -10.58
N GLY A 144 4.75 -1.90 -10.79
CA GLY A 144 4.42 -3.15 -11.51
C GLY A 144 3.45 -4.03 -10.72
N HIS A 145 3.61 -4.05 -9.40
CA HIS A 145 2.75 -4.79 -8.49
C HIS A 145 1.33 -4.21 -8.43
N LEU A 146 1.19 -2.92 -8.12
CA LEU A 146 -0.11 -2.23 -8.09
C LEU A 146 -0.89 -2.43 -9.39
N ARG A 147 -0.21 -2.35 -10.54
CA ARG A 147 -0.84 -2.63 -11.84
C ARG A 147 -1.38 -4.07 -11.93
N SER A 148 -0.59 -5.05 -11.51
CA SER A 148 -1.00 -6.46 -11.53
C SER A 148 -2.22 -6.70 -10.63
N GLU A 149 -2.34 -5.93 -9.54
CA GLU A 149 -3.45 -6.01 -8.61
C GLU A 149 -4.70 -5.32 -9.16
N ASP A 150 -4.56 -4.05 -9.56
CA ASP A 150 -5.66 -3.22 -10.06
C ASP A 150 -6.27 -3.78 -11.36
N GLU A 151 -5.44 -4.24 -12.29
CA GLU A 151 -5.89 -4.72 -13.61
C GLU A 151 -6.23 -6.22 -13.60
N GLY A 152 -5.74 -6.97 -12.61
CA GLY A 152 -5.82 -8.43 -12.57
C GLY A 152 -6.48 -8.98 -11.31
N LEU A 153 -5.80 -8.85 -10.16
CA LEU A 153 -6.22 -9.47 -8.91
C LEU A 153 -7.61 -9.00 -8.45
N PHE A 154 -7.82 -7.69 -8.35
CA PHE A 154 -9.04 -7.14 -7.76
C PHE A 154 -10.28 -7.44 -8.60
N PRO A 155 -10.30 -7.24 -9.94
CA PRO A 155 -11.45 -7.62 -10.76
C PRO A 155 -11.75 -9.12 -10.68
N ALA A 156 -10.73 -9.97 -10.70
CA ALA A 156 -10.91 -11.42 -10.64
C ALA A 156 -11.47 -11.87 -9.29
N ALA A 157 -10.94 -11.34 -8.18
CA ALA A 157 -11.44 -11.67 -6.84
C ALA A 157 -12.85 -11.12 -6.59
N ALA A 158 -13.16 -9.92 -7.08
CA ALA A 158 -14.49 -9.32 -6.95
C ALA A 158 -15.57 -10.12 -7.69
N ALA A 159 -15.21 -10.80 -8.80
CA ALA A 159 -16.12 -11.68 -9.53
C ALA A 159 -16.42 -13.00 -8.79
N LEU A 160 -15.56 -13.42 -7.85
CA LEU A 160 -15.70 -14.66 -7.09
C LEU A 160 -16.32 -14.45 -5.70
N LEU A 161 -16.01 -13.32 -5.06
CA LEU A 161 -16.45 -13.03 -3.69
C LEU A 161 -17.84 -12.42 -3.67
N ASP A 162 -18.82 -13.18 -3.19
CA ASP A 162 -20.18 -12.68 -2.98
C ASP A 162 -20.26 -11.61 -1.88
N ALA A 163 -21.43 -10.98 -1.73
CA ALA A 163 -21.62 -9.92 -0.76
C ALA A 163 -21.41 -10.36 0.70
N GLN A 164 -21.64 -11.65 1.02
CA GLN A 164 -21.40 -12.16 2.38
C GLN A 164 -19.91 -12.34 2.65
N ALA A 165 -19.17 -12.89 1.69
CA ALA A 165 -17.72 -13.05 1.77
C ALA A 165 -17.02 -11.68 1.85
N GLN A 166 -17.45 -10.69 1.06
CA GLN A 166 -16.91 -9.33 1.13
C GLN A 166 -17.19 -8.67 2.49
N ARG A 167 -18.39 -8.84 3.06
CA ARG A 167 -18.66 -8.36 4.43
C ARG A 167 -17.75 -9.00 5.47
N ALA A 168 -17.54 -10.32 5.40
CA ALA A 168 -16.65 -11.03 6.32
C ALA A 168 -15.19 -10.54 6.18
N MET A 169 -14.70 -10.39 4.95
CA MET A 169 -13.39 -9.80 4.64
C MET A 169 -13.24 -8.42 5.30
N GLY A 170 -14.22 -7.53 5.12
CA GLY A 170 -14.20 -6.19 5.70
C GLY A 170 -14.13 -6.16 7.23
N LEU A 171 -14.91 -7.02 7.90
CA LEU A 171 -14.86 -7.18 9.37
C LEU A 171 -13.48 -7.62 9.85
N GLU A 172 -12.88 -8.61 9.18
CA GLU A 172 -11.54 -9.06 9.52
C GLU A 172 -10.45 -8.02 9.24
N MET A 173 -10.57 -7.28 8.14
CA MET A 173 -9.66 -6.17 7.83
C MET A 173 -9.70 -5.11 8.93
N ALA A 174 -10.89 -4.76 9.42
CA ALA A 174 -11.08 -3.81 10.52
C ALA A 174 -10.50 -4.33 11.84
N ALA A 175 -10.77 -5.59 12.18
CA ALA A 175 -10.23 -6.23 13.38
C ALA A 175 -8.70 -6.22 13.39
N ARG A 176 -8.04 -6.45 12.24
CA ARG A 176 -6.58 -6.32 12.10
C ARG A 176 -6.04 -4.91 12.39
N ARG A 177 -6.88 -3.88 12.27
CA ARG A 177 -6.57 -2.49 12.66
C ARG A 177 -7.09 -2.12 14.05
N GLY A 178 -7.59 -3.08 14.84
CA GLY A 178 -8.12 -2.85 16.18
C GLY A 178 -9.47 -2.12 16.19
N LEU A 179 -10.22 -2.17 15.08
CA LEU A 179 -11.54 -1.55 14.96
C LEU A 179 -12.63 -2.60 15.10
N GLU A 180 -13.63 -2.32 15.93
CA GLU A 180 -14.86 -3.10 15.99
C GLU A 180 -15.92 -2.44 15.09
N LEU A 181 -16.28 -3.11 14.00
CA LEU A 181 -17.42 -2.71 13.18
C LEU A 181 -18.66 -3.40 13.75
N THR A 182 -19.45 -2.66 14.52
CA THR A 182 -20.79 -3.12 14.88
C THR A 182 -21.60 -3.18 13.59
N GLY A 183 -21.97 -4.38 13.14
CA GLY A 183 -22.85 -4.55 11.98
C GLY A 183 -24.11 -3.74 12.17
N SER A 184 -24.30 -2.69 11.36
CA SER A 184 -25.53 -1.91 11.42
C SER A 184 -26.70 -2.84 11.11
N ALA A 185 -27.53 -3.10 12.13
CA ALA A 185 -28.81 -3.73 11.96
C ALA A 185 -29.61 -2.94 10.91
N ALA A 186 -30.32 -3.67 10.04
CA ALA A 186 -31.27 -3.10 9.11
C ALA A 186 -32.24 -2.16 9.85
N PRO A 187 -32.61 -1.00 9.27
CA PRO A 187 -33.70 -0.21 9.84
C PRO A 187 -34.96 -1.07 9.82
N GLY A 188 -35.40 -1.45 11.02
CA GLY A 188 -36.61 -2.22 11.23
C GLY A 188 -37.81 -1.50 10.62
N SER A 189 -38.55 -2.24 9.82
CA SER A 189 -39.88 -1.90 9.33
C SER A 189 -40.81 -1.52 10.49
N ARG A 190 -41.35 -0.31 10.44
CA ARG A 190 -42.68 0.05 10.97
C ARG A 190 -43.33 1.06 10.05
#